data_AF-A0A7V9V8K5-F1
#
_entry.id   AF-A0A7V9V8K5-F1
#
_cell.length_a   1.000
_cell.length_b   1.000
_cell.length_c   1.000
_cell.angle_alpha   90.00
_cell.angle_beta   90.00
_cell.angle_gamma   90.00
#
_symmetry.space_group_name_H-M   'P 1'
#
loop_
_entity.id
_entity.type
_entity.pdbx_description
1 polymer ?
#
loop_
_entity_poly.entity_id
_entity_poly.type
_entity_poly.pdbx_seq_one_letter_code
_entity_poly.pdbx_strand_id
1 'polypeptide(L)'
;MKLGVVGKGGTGKTTLSALLAKSYVEQGRRVLAVDTDSNPNLAQNLGLDLGVTDEVPVLPRSLAVGLGDGTVTPASLIAEYGVRTPSEVTILHAMRVSQAGAG
;
A
#
# COMPACT_ATOMS: atom_id res chain seq x y z
N MET A 1 -11.49 -2.96 -11.16
CA MET A 1 -10.24 -2.94 -11.95
C MET A 1 -9.09 -3.30 -11.02
N LYS A 2 -8.06 -4.00 -11.52
CA LYS A 2 -6.85 -4.36 -10.76
C LYS A 2 -5.65 -4.01 -11.63
N LEU A 3 -4.63 -3.37 -11.06
CA LEU A 3 -3.41 -2.93 -11.76
C LEU A 3 -2.18 -3.40 -11.00
N GLY A 4 -1.18 -3.90 -11.72
CA GLY A 4 0.14 -4.21 -11.19
C GLY A 4 1.19 -3.37 -11.92
N VAL A 5 1.99 -2.61 -11.17
CA VAL A 5 3.08 -1.78 -11.72
C VAL A 5 4.41 -2.44 -11.40
N VAL A 6 5.12 -2.91 -12.43
CA VAL A 6 6.37 -3.67 -12.31
C VAL A 6 7.48 -3.04 -13.14
N GLY A 7 8.74 -3.33 -12.79
CA GLY A 7 9.92 -2.76 -13.46
C GLY A 7 11.16 -2.76 -12.57
N LYS A 8 12.30 -2.34 -13.13
CA LYS A 8 13.59 -2.27 -12.42
C LYS A 8 13.60 -1.21 -11.31
N GLY A 9 14.60 -1.23 -10.44
CA GLY A 9 14.83 -0.15 -9.47
C GLY A 9 15.03 1.20 -10.17
N GLY A 10 14.49 2.28 -9.61
CA GLY A 10 14.67 3.64 -10.14
C GLY A 10 13.81 4.03 -11.37
N THR A 11 13.01 3.12 -11.95
CA THR A 11 12.20 3.44 -13.15
C THR A 11 10.92 4.25 -12.87
N GLY A 12 10.73 4.77 -11.65
CA GLY A 12 9.57 5.61 -11.30
C GLY A 12 8.27 4.86 -10.97
N LYS A 13 8.31 3.55 -10.69
CA LYS A 13 7.12 2.72 -10.40
C LYS A 13 6.23 3.28 -9.29
N THR A 14 6.84 3.64 -8.16
CA THR A 14 6.14 4.16 -6.98
C THR A 14 5.49 5.50 -7.29
N THR A 15 6.20 6.37 -8.00
CA THR A 15 5.68 7.66 -8.47
C THR A 15 4.49 7.49 -9.40
N LEU A 16 4.61 6.61 -10.42
CA LEU A 16 3.51 6.31 -11.34
C LEU A 16 2.31 5.72 -10.60
N SER A 17 2.55 4.81 -9.65
CA SER A 17 1.48 4.19 -8.85
C SER A 17 0.72 5.22 -8.02
N ALA A 18 1.44 6.16 -7.39
CA ALA A 18 0.83 7.25 -6.63
C ALA A 18 -0.02 8.18 -7.52
N LEU A 19 0.50 8.56 -8.69
CA LEU A 19 -0.21 9.42 -9.64
C LEU A 19 -1.47 8.75 -10.19
N LEU A 20 -1.39 7.47 -10.55
CA LEU A 20 -2.55 6.69 -11.00
C LEU A 20 -3.61 6.58 -9.90
N ALA A 21 -3.19 6.28 -8.66
CA ALA A 21 -4.09 6.18 -7.53
C ALA A 21 -4.84 7.50 -7.26
N LYS A 22 -4.12 8.63 -7.24
CA LYS A 22 -4.70 9.97 -7.09
C LYS A 22 -5.68 10.28 -8.20
N SER A 23 -5.31 10.05 -9.46
CA SER A 23 -6.19 10.32 -10.60
C SER A 23 -7.49 9.50 -10.55
N TYR A 24 -7.44 8.24 -10.09
CA TYR A 24 -8.66 7.46 -9.92
C TYR A 24 -9.53 7.95 -8.77
N VAL A 25 -8.94 8.41 -7.67
CA VAL A 25 -9.70 9.07 -6.59
C VAL A 25 -10.38 10.34 -7.10
N GLU A 26 -9.68 11.19 -7.86
CA GLU A 26 -10.23 12.41 -8.46
C GLU A 26 -11.41 12.12 -9.41
N GLN A 27 -11.43 10.94 -10.03
CA GLN A 27 -12.55 10.44 -10.82
C GLN A 27 -13.70 9.84 -9.98
N GLY A 28 -13.67 10.01 -8.65
CA GLY A 28 -14.67 9.49 -7.73
C GLY A 28 -14.57 7.99 -7.44
N ARG A 29 -13.44 7.34 -7.76
CA ARG A 29 -13.26 5.91 -7.52
C ARG A 29 -12.71 5.65 -6.13
N ARG A 30 -13.15 4.56 -5.52
CA ARG A 30 -12.50 3.99 -4.32
C ARG A 30 -11.23 3.27 -4.74
N VAL A 31 -10.10 3.66 -4.16
CA VAL A 31 -8.79 3.12 -4.50
C VAL A 31 -8.15 2.46 -3.27
N LEU A 32 -7.77 1.20 -3.45
CA LEU A 32 -6.91 0.46 -2.54
C LEU A 32 -5.54 0.31 -3.20
N ALA A 33 -4.52 0.87 -2.56
CA ALA A 33 -3.12 0.66 -2.93
C ALA A 33 -2.51 -0.40 -2.02
N VAL A 34 -1.75 -1.32 -2.60
CA VAL A 34 -0.99 -2.33 -1.85
C VAL A 34 0.48 -2.10 -2.15
N ASP A 35 1.26 -1.73 -1.13
CA ASP A 35 2.70 -1.53 -1.27
C ASP A 35 3.43 -2.80 -0.81
N THR A 36 4.02 -3.49 -1.78
CA THR A 36 4.83 -4.69 -1.57
C THR A 36 6.33 -4.42 -1.78
N ASP A 37 6.72 -3.16 -1.97
CA ASP A 37 8.13 -2.79 -2.14
C ASP A 37 8.88 -2.93 -0.81
N SER A 38 10.16 -3.27 -0.88
CA SER A 38 11.03 -3.35 0.31
C SER A 38 11.27 -1.97 0.90
N ASN A 39 11.11 -0.90 0.13
CA ASN A 39 11.16 0.48 0.62
C ASN A 39 9.81 1.19 0.41
N PRO A 40 8.88 1.12 1.38
CA PRO A 40 7.48 1.47 1.19
C PRO A 40 7.26 3.00 1.20
N ASN A 41 7.69 3.66 0.13
CA ASN A 41 7.55 5.11 -0.05
C ASN A 41 6.18 5.50 -0.64
N LEU A 42 5.30 4.54 -0.98
CA LEU A 42 4.02 4.87 -1.62
C LEU A 42 3.12 5.69 -0.69
N ALA A 43 3.07 5.34 0.59
CA ALA A 43 2.33 6.11 1.62
C ALA A 43 2.73 7.59 1.66
N GLN A 44 4.04 7.85 1.67
CA GLN A 44 4.59 9.21 1.68
C GLN A 44 4.21 9.98 0.40
N ASN A 45 4.30 9.32 -0.76
CA ASN A 45 3.86 9.91 -2.03
C ASN A 45 2.36 10.19 -2.08
N LEU A 46 1.58 9.49 -1.25
CA LEU A 46 0.14 9.70 -1.04
C LEU A 46 -0.18 10.67 0.12
N GLY A 47 0.84 11.30 0.71
CA GLY A 47 0.70 12.39 1.68
C GLY A 47 0.74 11.97 3.15
N LEU A 48 1.07 10.72 3.49
CA LEU A 48 1.28 10.34 4.89
C LEU A 48 2.62 10.90 5.40
N ASP A 49 2.60 11.46 6.60
CA ASP A 49 3.79 11.97 7.27
C ASP A 49 4.71 10.83 7.73
N LEU A 50 6.02 11.10 7.69
CA LEU A 50 7.05 10.11 8.05
C LEU A 50 6.83 9.49 9.43
N GLY A 51 6.52 10.31 10.44
CA GLY A 51 6.28 9.85 11.81
C GLY A 51 5.04 8.96 11.96
N VAL A 52 4.05 9.11 11.08
CA VAL A 52 2.84 8.27 11.08
C VAL A 52 3.12 6.94 10.38
N THR A 53 3.94 6.94 9.31
CA THR A 53 4.25 5.72 8.53
C THR A 53 4.85 4.59 9.35
N ASP A 54 5.61 4.88 10.41
CA ASP A 54 6.21 3.86 11.29
C ASP A 54 5.20 3.20 12.25
N GLU A 55 4.08 3.90 12.51
CA GLU A 55 2.97 3.43 13.34
C GLU A 55 1.90 2.68 12.54
N VAL A 56 1.97 2.73 11.20
CA VAL A 56 1.00 2.09 10.33
C VAL A 56 0.99 0.57 10.55
N PRO A 57 -0.19 -0.05 10.74
CA PRO A 57 -0.31 -1.49 10.82
C PRO A 57 0.20 -2.15 9.54
N VAL A 58 1.01 -3.20 9.73
CA VAL A 58 1.59 -3.96 8.63
C VAL A 58 0.86 -5.27 8.48
N LEU A 59 0.36 -5.52 7.27
CA LEU A 59 -0.27 -6.77 6.88
C LEU A 59 0.77 -7.91 6.99
N PRO A 60 0.53 -8.91 7.84
CA PRO A 60 1.41 -10.06 7.94
C PRO A 60 1.57 -10.76 6.60
N ARG A 61 2.80 -11.14 6.24
CA ARG A 61 3.09 -11.84 4.97
C ARG A 61 2.22 -13.08 4.79
N SER A 62 1.97 -13.85 5.84
CA SER A 62 1.10 -15.05 5.82
C SER A 62 -0.31 -14.76 5.29
N LEU A 63 -0.86 -13.57 5.60
CA LEU A 63 -2.16 -13.13 5.11
C LEU A 63 -2.08 -12.56 3.68
N ALA A 64 -0.95 -11.99 3.30
CA ALA A 64 -0.73 -11.45 1.95
C ALA A 64 -0.56 -12.56 0.88
N VAL A 65 0.01 -13.73 1.21
CA VAL A 65 0.25 -14.81 0.23
C VAL A 65 -0.96 -15.72 0.00
N GLY A 66 -2.14 -15.38 0.55
CA GLY A 66 -3.38 -16.09 0.22
C GLY A 66 -3.43 -17.56 0.66
N LEU A 67 -2.73 -17.90 1.75
CA LEU A 67 -2.75 -19.25 2.35
C LEU A 67 -3.91 -19.45 3.36
N GLY A 68 -4.88 -18.54 3.38
CA GLY A 68 -6.00 -18.59 4.32
C GLY A 68 -7.01 -19.69 3.97
N ASP A 69 -7.65 -20.25 4.99
CA ASP A 69 -8.78 -21.19 4.92
C ASP A 69 -10.11 -20.55 4.50
N GLY A 70 -10.08 -19.30 4.03
CA GLY A 70 -11.25 -18.51 3.66
C GLY A 70 -11.92 -17.75 4.81
N THR A 71 -11.41 -17.87 6.04
CA THR A 71 -11.93 -17.11 7.20
C THR A 71 -11.59 -15.62 7.14
N VAL A 72 -10.46 -15.28 6.52
CA VAL A 72 -9.99 -13.90 6.38
C VAL A 72 -10.44 -13.32 5.03
N THR A 73 -11.24 -12.26 5.09
CA THR A 73 -11.75 -11.59 3.88
C THR A 73 -10.89 -10.36 3.53
N PRO A 74 -10.89 -9.92 2.26
CA PRO A 74 -10.28 -8.63 1.91
C PRO A 74 -10.87 -7.46 2.71
N ALA A 75 -12.17 -7.50 3.03
CA ALA A 75 -12.82 -6.45 3.80
C ALA A 75 -12.30 -6.38 5.24
N SER A 76 -12.13 -7.53 5.91
CA SER A 76 -11.54 -7.57 7.26
C SER A 76 -10.08 -7.11 7.25
N LEU A 77 -9.31 -7.47 6.22
CA LEU A 77 -7.92 -7.01 6.09
C LEU A 77 -7.83 -5.49 5.89
N ILE A 78 -8.70 -4.92 5.06
CA ILE A 78 -8.74 -3.47 4.86
C ILE A 78 -9.19 -2.76 6.13
N ALA A 79 -10.13 -3.32 6.88
CA ALA A 79 -10.60 -2.73 8.13
C ALA A 79 -9.53 -2.75 9.22
N GLU A 80 -8.72 -3.81 9.29
CA GLU A 80 -7.73 -4.00 10.35
C GLU A 80 -6.37 -3.35 10.02
N TYR A 81 -5.93 -3.43 8.76
CA TYR A 81 -4.59 -3.00 8.34
C TYR A 81 -4.60 -1.81 7.37
N GLY A 82 -5.77 -1.39 6.89
CA GLY A 82 -5.89 -0.31 5.93
C GLY A 82 -5.74 1.06 6.57
N VAL A 83 -4.92 1.91 5.98
CA VAL A 83 -4.77 3.31 6.40
C VAL A 83 -5.24 4.22 5.29
N ARG A 84 -6.13 5.16 5.61
CA ARG A 84 -6.57 6.18 4.65
C ARG A 84 -5.56 7.33 4.66
N THR A 85 -5.00 7.64 3.50
CA THR A 85 -4.04 8.74 3.34
C THR A 85 -4.76 10.08 3.12
N PRO A 86 -4.07 11.22 3.25
CA PRO A 86 -4.64 12.53 2.90
C PRO A 86 -5.04 12.67 1.43
N SER A 87 -4.49 11.83 0.54
CA SER A 87 -4.94 11.74 -0.85
C SER A 87 -6.18 10.85 -1.03
N GLU A 88 -6.85 10.48 0.05
CA GLU A 88 -8.08 9.66 0.10
C GLU A 88 -7.92 8.23 -0.44
N VAL A 89 -6.69 7.80 -0.74
CA VAL A 89 -6.35 6.43 -1.10
C VAL A 89 -6.24 5.62 0.19
N THR A 90 -6.83 4.41 0.21
CA THR A 90 -6.56 3.45 1.28
C THR A 90 -5.33 2.65 0.93
N ILE A 91 -4.34 2.58 1.83
CA ILE A 91 -3.12 1.81 1.64
C ILE A 91 -3.07 0.61 2.57
N LEU A 92 -2.59 -0.52 2.06
CA LEU A 92 -2.16 -1.69 2.83
C LEU A 92 -0.65 -1.83 2.70
N HIS A 93 0.05 -1.81 3.83
CA HIS A 93 1.50 -2.03 3.87
C HIS A 93 1.80 -3.50 4.12
N ALA A 94 2.66 -4.10 3.29
CA ALA A 94 3.17 -5.45 3.53
C ALA A 94 4.51 -5.47 4.28
N MET A 95 5.17 -4.32 4.47
CA MET A 95 6.45 -4.18 5.20
C MET A 95 6.53 -2.84 5.94
N ARG A 96 7.29 -2.78 7.06
CA ARG A 96 7.58 -1.53 7.79
C ARG A 96 8.68 -0.73 7.08
N VAL A 97 8.61 0.60 7.13
CA VAL A 97 9.68 1.50 6.62
C VAL A 97 11.01 1.21 7.33
N SER A 98 10.99 0.91 8.64
CA SER A 98 12.19 0.54 9.41
C SER A 98 12.85 -0.78 9.01
N GLN A 99 12.18 -1.60 8.19
CA GLN A 99 12.73 -2.83 7.61
C GLN A 99 13.20 -2.65 6.16
N ALA A 100 13.13 -1.42 5.64
CA ALA A 100 13.60 -1.10 4.30
C ALA A 100 15.12 -1.18 4.18
N GLY A 101 15.60 -1.96 3.21
CA GLY A 101 17.03 -2.12 2.93
C GLY A 101 17.74 -3.25 3.69
N ALA A 102 17.02 -4.10 4.43
CA ALA A 102 17.59 -5.27 5.10
C ALA A 102 17.78 -6.51 4.19
N GLY A 103 17.85 -6.32 2.87
CA GLY A 103 17.97 -7.39 1.88
C GLY A 103 18.98 -7.08 0.80
#